data_AF-A0A436E9D5-F1
#
_entry.id   AF-A0A436E9D5-F1
#
_cell.length_a   1.000
_cell.length_b   1.000
_cell.length_c   1.000
_cell.angle_alpha   90.00
_cell.angle_beta   90.00
_cell.angle_gamma   90.00
#
_symmetry.space_group_name_H-M   'P 1'
#
loop_
_entity.id
_entity.type
_entity.pdbx_description
1 polymer ?
#
loop_
_entity_poly.entity_id
_entity_poly.type
_entity_poly.pdbx_seq_one_letter_code
_entity_poly.pdbx_strand_id
1 'polypeptide(L)' 'MARKHILHMLTPLKQMSPFDVNMALDAGFDAVVPYVDVSLAEVTGLV' A
#
# COMPACT_ATOMS: atom_id res chain seq x y z
N MET A 1 21.53 3.42 10.84
CA MET A 1 20.10 3.67 10.57
C MET A 1 19.45 2.35 10.23
N ALA A 2 18.34 1.98 10.89
CA ALA A 2 17.59 0.78 10.52
C ALA A 2 16.97 0.96 9.12
N ARG A 3 16.91 -0.12 8.32
CA ARG A 3 16.25 -0.09 7.01
C ARG A 3 14.75 0.06 7.24
N LYS A 4 14.15 1.10 6.65
CA LYS A 4 12.69 1.29 6.70
C LYS A 4 12.01 0.36 5.71
N HIS A 5 10.91 -0.25 6.14
CA HIS A 5 10.02 -1.08 5.35
C HIS A 5 8.77 -0.28 5.02
N ILE A 6 8.58 0.04 3.73
CA ILE A 6 7.42 0.78 3.23
C ILE A 6 6.56 -0.18 2.43
N LEU A 7 5.27 -0.28 2.79
CA LEU A 7 4.30 -1.07 2.03
C LEU A 7 3.55 -0.18 1.05
N HIS A 8 3.71 -0.45 -0.25
CA HIS A 8 2.93 0.16 -1.32
C HIS A 8 1.72 -0.73 -1.62
N MET A 9 0.51 -0.20 -1.42
CA MET A 9 -0.73 -0.95 -1.59
C MET A 9 -1.48 -0.43 -2.81
N LEU A 10 -1.78 -1.29 -3.78
CA LEU A 10 -2.49 -0.91 -4.99
C LEU A 10 -3.90 -1.52 -4.95
N THR A 11 -4.93 -0.71 -5.17
CA THR A 11 -6.32 -1.17 -5.23
C THR A 11 -7.05 -0.53 -6.41
N PRO A 12 -7.91 -1.27 -7.14
CA PRO A 12 -8.80 -0.70 -8.15
C PRO A 12 -10.00 0.03 -7.54
N LEU A 13 -10.16 -0.02 -6.21
CA LEU A 13 -11.27 0.61 -5.50
C LEU A 13 -10.94 2.07 -5.15
N LYS A 14 -11.97 2.89 -4.90
CA LYS A 14 -11.83 4.28 -4.44
C LYS A 14 -11.10 4.46 -3.11
N GLN A 15 -11.01 3.41 -2.31
CA GLN A 15 -10.44 3.44 -0.97
C GLN A 15 -9.76 2.12 -0.65
N MET A 16 -8.63 2.22 0.07
CA MET A 16 -7.99 1.06 0.69
C MET A 16 -8.77 0.66 1.94
N SER A 17 -8.85 -0.65 2.20
CA SER A 17 -9.43 -1.18 3.44
C SER A 17 -8.67 -0.61 4.64
N PRO A 18 -9.34 0.11 5.56
CA PRO A 18 -8.69 0.58 6.79
C PRO A 18 -8.18 -0.58 7.66
N PHE A 19 -8.84 -1.75 7.58
CA PHE A 19 -8.39 -2.95 8.26
C PHE A 19 -7.04 -3.45 7.73
N ASP A 20 -6.86 -3.44 6.40
CA ASP A 20 -5.60 -3.91 5.78
C ASP A 20 -4.45 -2.95 6.09
N VAL A 21 -4.72 -1.64 6.15
CA VAL A 21 -3.73 -0.63 6.57
C VAL A 21 -3.30 -0.86 8.02
N ASN A 22 -4.26 -1.07 8.93
CA ASN A 22 -3.96 -1.36 10.33
C ASN A 22 -3.16 -2.65 10.48
N MET A 23 -3.57 -3.73 9.80
CA MET A 23 -2.84 -5.00 9.79
C MET A 23 -1.38 -4.85 9.32
N ALA A 24 -1.14 -4.02 8.31
CA ALA A 24 0.22 -3.76 7.83
C ALA A 24 1.07 -2.99 8.85
N LEU A 25 0.51 -1.99 9.52
CA LEU A 25 1.21 -1.27 10.58
C LEU A 25 1.50 -2.19 11.77
N ASP A 26 0.53 -2.99 12.19
CA ASP A 26 0.67 -3.97 13.27
C ASP A 26 1.72 -5.06 12.93
N ALA A 27 1.91 -5.38 11.65
CA ALA A 27 2.94 -6.29 11.16
C ALA A 27 4.36 -5.69 11.17
N GLY A 28 4.52 -4.41 11.51
CA GLY A 28 5.82 -3.76 11.68
C GLY A 28 6.35 -3.03 10.44
N PHE A 29 5.50 -2.72 9.45
CA PHE A 29 5.89 -1.79 8.39
C PHE A 29 6.00 -0.36 8.94
N ASP A 30 7.05 0.35 8.57
CA ASP A 30 7.30 1.73 9.02
C ASP A 30 6.34 2.74 8.37
N ALA A 31 5.83 2.42 7.18
CA ALA A 31 4.87 3.25 6.46
C ALA A 31 4.02 2.41 5.50
N VAL A 32 2.78 2.87 5.28
CA VAL A 32 1.82 2.25 4.35
C VAL A 32 1.30 3.33 3.40
N VAL A 33 1.44 3.12 2.09
CA VAL A 33 1.10 4.08 1.05
C VAL A 33 0.07 3.47 0.10
N PRO A 34 -1.20 3.88 0.20
CA PRO A 34 -2.25 3.39 -0.70
C PRO A 34 -2.32 4.18 -2.01
N TYR A 35 -2.41 3.44 -3.12
CA TYR A 35 -2.77 3.92 -4.45
C TYR A 35 -4.16 3.38 -4.77
N VAL A 36 -5.12 4.29 -4.94
CA VAL A 36 -6.53 3.98 -5.20
C VAL A 36 -6.87 4.17 -6.67
N ASP A 37 -7.98 3.58 -7.10
CA ASP A 37 -8.47 3.62 -8.49
C ASP A 37 -7.41 3.17 -9.53
N VAL A 38 -6.51 2.26 -9.15
CA VAL A 38 -5.45 1.76 -10.04
C VAL A 38 -6.01 0.76 -11.04
N SER A 39 -5.84 1.04 -12.33
CA SER A 39 -6.17 0.12 -13.41
C SER A 39 -5.01 -0.82 -13.75
N LEU A 40 -5.32 -1.93 -14.44
CA LEU A 40 -4.33 -2.95 -14.82
C LEU A 40 -3.18 -2.38 -15.66
N ALA A 41 -3.45 -1.37 -16.51
CA ALA A 41 -2.44 -0.76 -17.37
C ALA A 41 -1.43 0.10 -16.59
N GLU A 42 -1.82 0.60 -15.41
CA GLU A 42 -1.00 1.50 -14.59
C GLU A 42 -0.08 0.75 -13.62
N VAL A 43 -0.39 -0.52 -13.31
CA VAL A 43 0.35 -1.34 -12.33
C VAL A 43 1.85 -1.36 -12.63
N THR A 44 2.24 -1.58 -13.89
CA THR A 44 3.66 -1.67 -14.30
C THR A 44 4.45 -0.38 -14.05
N GLY A 45 3.79 0.78 -14.04
CA GLY A 45 4.45 2.06 -13.76
C GLY A 45 4.66 2.32 -12.26
N LEU A 46 4.05 1.51 -11.39
CA LEU A 46 4.03 1.67 -9.94
C LEU A 46 4.90 0.66 -9.19
N VAL A 47 5.46 -0.35 -9.87
CA VAL A 47 6.27 -1.45 -9.28
C VAL A 47 7.63 -1.62 -9.94
#